data_AF-A0A2R4CCI6-F1
#
_entry.id   AF-A0A2R4CCI6-F1
#
_cell.length_a   1.000
_cell.length_b   1.000
_cell.length_c   1.000
_cell.angle_alpha   90.00
_cell.angle_beta   90.00
_cell.angle_gamma   90.00
#
_symmetry.space_group_name_H-M   'P 1'
#
loop_
_entity.id
_entity.type
_entity.pdbx_description
1 polymer ?
#
loop_
_entity_poly.entity_id
_entity_poly.type
_entity_poly.pdbx_seq_one_letter_code
_entity_poly.pdbx_strand_id
1 'polypeptide(L)'
;MAVTKTIVALAAAACMAGALAAPAEETLQRLAQIRALPAATGTPDALRQRGELDAAWRWFGNHKAEALPVLRRELAAELKKAQPDQLILLDVGYFLRAQGEPGDKALALQALLRIDPDGTVPKSQSQQLFRFVHALAAERDARLFPLMDKVFLRGHVTVFLPQQGYTVDETSTCIYLYGQYGAAAERHLRGLLGDPGVVQRALEVLMWVGSPDSVPAVAALLNTTDADTFARAATFLLRAGGPQGRDALRAFDPRGLQGKALEFYRQTRGQLDRMSFEALADQLVEVGEERAAAPPPAVRGLDATSARQALDQLYGSYGSYEGIAPAALARAALPKAALIDELVKVRERSLLRVSGEALADIDTTNTLVNTVRFRE
;
A
#
# COMPACT_ATOMS: atom_id res chain seq x y z
N MET A 1 -70.96 52.87 -33.01
CA MET A 1 -71.37 51.95 -31.93
C MET A 1 -70.76 50.59 -32.22
N ALA A 2 -70.25 49.93 -31.16
CA ALA A 2 -69.65 48.59 -31.12
C ALA A 2 -68.24 48.42 -31.71
N VAL A 3 -67.32 47.64 -31.13
CA VAL A 3 -67.09 47.14 -29.76
C VAL A 3 -65.59 46.83 -29.71
N THR A 4 -64.93 47.27 -28.64
CA THR A 4 -63.56 46.97 -28.25
C THR A 4 -63.43 45.54 -27.71
N LYS A 5 -62.35 44.85 -28.05
CA LYS A 5 -61.60 43.81 -27.29
C LYS A 5 -60.41 43.47 -28.21
N THR A 6 -59.15 43.42 -27.78
CA THR A 6 -58.60 42.36 -26.91
C THR A 6 -57.16 42.72 -26.48
N ILE A 7 -56.78 42.20 -25.31
CA ILE A 7 -55.42 41.80 -24.85
C ILE A 7 -54.51 42.90 -24.28
N VAL A 8 -54.63 43.07 -22.97
CA VAL A 8 -53.51 43.32 -22.04
C VAL A 8 -52.92 41.96 -21.66
N ALA A 9 -51.60 41.96 -21.40
CA ALA A 9 -50.76 40.92 -20.78
C ALA A 9 -49.92 40.05 -21.74
N LEU A 10 -48.67 40.46 -21.98
CA LEU A 10 -47.50 39.58 -21.93
C LEU A 10 -46.20 40.42 -22.03
N ALA A 11 -45.71 40.95 -20.91
CA ALA A 11 -44.37 41.54 -20.84
C ALA A 11 -43.88 41.62 -19.38
N ALA A 12 -43.77 40.47 -18.71
CA ALA A 12 -43.05 40.34 -17.44
C ALA A 12 -42.75 38.86 -17.13
N ALA A 13 -41.94 38.22 -17.97
CA ALA A 13 -41.38 36.89 -17.68
C ALA A 13 -40.04 36.68 -18.40
N ALA A 14 -39.19 37.70 -18.40
CA ALA A 14 -37.84 37.62 -18.95
C ALA A 14 -36.87 38.26 -17.96
N CYS A 15 -36.52 37.51 -16.91
CA CYS A 15 -35.32 37.68 -16.08
C CYS A 15 -35.44 36.62 -14.97
N MET A 16 -34.64 35.55 -15.06
CA MET A 16 -34.39 34.45 -14.10
C MET A 16 -34.41 33.06 -14.78
N ALA A 17 -33.99 32.97 -16.04
CA ALA A 17 -33.35 31.76 -16.52
C ALA A 17 -31.85 31.92 -16.18
N GLY A 18 -31.43 31.41 -15.02
CA GLY A 18 -30.01 31.19 -14.79
C GLY A 18 -29.54 30.26 -15.89
N ALA A 19 -28.69 30.76 -16.79
CA ALA A 19 -28.08 29.95 -17.83
C ALA A 19 -27.32 28.84 -17.10
N LEU A 20 -27.82 27.61 -17.18
CA LEU A 20 -27.08 26.43 -16.74
C LEU A 20 -25.81 26.41 -17.58
N ALA A 21 -24.67 26.74 -16.96
CA ALA A 21 -23.38 26.67 -17.63
C ALA A 21 -23.22 25.29 -18.27
N ALA A 22 -22.64 25.23 -19.47
CA ALA A 22 -22.41 23.95 -20.09
C ALA A 22 -21.56 23.09 -19.14
N PRO A 23 -21.77 21.77 -19.02
CA PRO A 23 -21.04 20.94 -18.06
C PRO A 23 -19.50 21.07 -18.14
N ALA A 24 -18.96 21.38 -19.32
CA ALA A 24 -17.54 21.67 -19.49
C ALA A 24 -17.09 22.99 -18.83
N GLU A 25 -17.91 24.05 -18.89
CA GLU A 25 -17.65 25.34 -18.23
C GLU A 25 -17.75 25.20 -16.71
N GLU A 26 -18.76 24.48 -16.22
CA GLU A 26 -18.91 24.16 -14.80
C GLU A 26 -17.70 23.35 -14.29
N THR A 27 -17.18 22.42 -15.11
CA THR A 27 -15.96 21.67 -14.77
C THR A 27 -14.75 22.59 -14.60
N LEU A 28 -14.56 23.51 -15.54
CA LEU A 28 -13.47 24.50 -15.47
C LEU A 28 -13.63 25.44 -14.28
N GLN A 29 -14.85 25.89 -13.99
CA GLN A 29 -15.12 26.76 -12.86
C GLN A 29 -14.80 26.07 -11.52
N ARG A 30 -15.20 24.81 -11.35
CA ARG A 30 -14.88 24.02 -10.16
C ARG A 30 -13.38 23.76 -10.03
N LEU A 31 -12.69 23.46 -11.14
CA LEU A 31 -11.23 23.34 -11.13
C LEU A 31 -10.54 24.65 -10.76
N ALA A 32 -11.04 25.78 -11.26
CA ALA A 32 -10.52 27.10 -10.88
C ALA A 32 -10.75 27.40 -9.39
N GLN A 33 -11.89 26.99 -8.83
CA GLN A 33 -12.14 27.08 -7.39
C GLN A 33 -11.14 26.24 -6.59
N ILE A 34 -10.88 25.00 -7.01
CA ILE A 34 -9.89 24.12 -6.36
C ILE A 34 -8.49 24.75 -6.37
N ARG A 35 -8.05 25.30 -7.52
CA ARG A 35 -6.77 26.03 -7.65
C ARG A 35 -6.69 27.24 -6.72
N ALA A 36 -7.82 27.89 -6.46
CA ALA A 36 -7.88 29.10 -5.64
C ALA A 36 -7.97 28.83 -4.13
N LEU A 37 -8.09 27.57 -3.70
CA LEU A 37 -8.18 27.24 -2.29
C LEU A 37 -6.85 27.58 -1.58
N PRO A 38 -6.86 28.45 -0.56
CA PRO A 38 -5.65 28.77 0.19
C PRO A 38 -5.23 27.56 1.03
N ALA A 39 -3.94 27.44 1.34
CA ALA A 39 -3.49 26.47 2.33
C ALA A 39 -4.23 26.70 3.66
N ALA A 40 -4.90 25.67 4.18
CA ALA A 40 -5.66 25.77 5.43
C ALA A 40 -4.74 26.20 6.59
N THR A 41 -5.11 27.27 7.30
CA THR A 41 -4.36 27.81 8.45
C THR A 41 -4.93 27.37 9.80
N GLY A 42 -6.03 26.61 9.81
CA GLY A 42 -6.67 26.08 11.02
C GLY A 42 -7.75 25.02 10.76
N THR A 43 -8.19 24.33 11.82
CA THR A 43 -9.11 23.17 11.74
C THR A 43 -10.49 23.49 11.12
N PRO A 44 -11.17 24.61 11.46
CA PRO A 44 -12.48 24.93 10.87
C PRO A 44 -12.39 25.24 9.37
N ASP A 45 -11.35 25.97 8.95
CA ASP A 45 -11.12 26.26 7.54
C ASP A 45 -10.77 25.00 6.74
N ALA A 46 -9.97 24.10 7.32
CA ALA A 46 -9.68 22.81 6.71
C ALA A 46 -10.94 21.96 6.47
N LEU A 47 -11.90 21.95 7.42
CA LEU A 47 -13.17 21.23 7.27
C LEU A 47 -14.05 21.81 6.16
N ARG A 48 -14.15 23.15 6.09
CA ARG A 48 -14.90 23.83 5.03
C ARG A 48 -14.30 23.59 3.65
N GLN A 49 -12.99 23.77 3.51
CA GLN A 49 -12.27 23.50 2.26
C GLN A 49 -12.44 22.05 1.81
N ARG A 50 -12.39 21.10 2.75
CA ARG A 50 -12.66 19.69 2.46
C ARG A 50 -14.08 19.46 1.96
N GLY A 51 -15.08 20.13 2.54
CA GLY A 51 -16.46 20.08 2.05
C GLY A 51 -16.62 20.62 0.64
N GLU A 52 -15.95 21.72 0.30
CA GLU A 52 -15.94 22.31 -1.05
C GLU A 52 -15.27 21.37 -2.07
N LEU A 53 -14.13 20.78 -1.71
CA LEU A 53 -13.44 19.76 -2.51
C LEU A 53 -14.34 18.54 -2.74
N ASP A 54 -14.91 17.97 -1.68
CA ASP A 54 -15.78 16.79 -1.75
C ASP A 54 -17.01 17.05 -2.63
N ALA A 55 -17.57 18.26 -2.58
CA ALA A 55 -18.67 18.67 -3.45
C ALA A 55 -18.25 18.75 -4.93
N ALA A 56 -17.08 19.31 -5.23
CA ALA A 56 -16.54 19.36 -6.59
C ALA A 56 -16.26 17.95 -7.14
N TRP A 57 -15.59 17.09 -6.36
CA TRP A 57 -15.27 15.72 -6.76
C TRP A 57 -16.52 14.86 -6.96
N ARG A 58 -17.53 15.01 -6.09
CA ARG A 58 -18.83 14.36 -6.26
C ARG A 58 -19.52 14.82 -7.55
N TRP A 59 -19.47 16.11 -7.85
CA TRP A 59 -20.05 16.64 -9.09
C TRP A 59 -19.34 16.06 -10.32
N PHE A 60 -18.01 16.00 -10.35
CA PHE A 60 -17.27 15.38 -11.46
C PHE A 60 -17.61 13.89 -11.62
N GLY A 61 -17.78 13.16 -10.52
CA GLY A 61 -18.22 11.77 -10.55
C GLY A 61 -19.60 11.58 -11.17
N ASN A 62 -20.54 12.49 -10.88
CA ASN A 62 -21.89 12.46 -11.42
C ASN A 62 -21.97 12.90 -12.90
N HIS A 63 -21.00 13.68 -13.37
CA HIS A 63 -20.93 14.21 -14.75
C HIS A 63 -19.65 13.73 -15.46
N LYS A 64 -19.33 12.45 -15.27
CA LYS A 64 -18.04 11.86 -15.66
C LYS A 64 -17.77 11.99 -17.17
N ALA A 65 -18.78 11.79 -18.00
CA ALA A 65 -18.65 11.82 -19.46
C ALA A 65 -18.18 13.19 -19.97
N GLU A 66 -18.67 14.26 -19.35
CA GLU A 66 -18.35 15.64 -19.69
C GLU A 66 -17.09 16.14 -18.96
N ALA A 67 -16.90 15.74 -17.70
CA ALA A 67 -15.80 16.20 -16.87
C ALA A 67 -14.45 15.59 -17.27
N LEU A 68 -14.40 14.30 -17.62
CA LEU A 68 -13.13 13.60 -17.89
C LEU A 68 -12.31 14.22 -19.04
N PRO A 69 -12.88 14.54 -20.21
CA PRO A 69 -12.12 15.20 -21.28
C PRO A 69 -11.49 16.53 -20.83
N VAL A 70 -12.21 17.30 -20.01
CA VAL A 70 -11.71 18.57 -19.46
C VAL A 70 -10.59 18.32 -18.46
N LEU A 71 -10.78 17.41 -17.51
CA LEU A 71 -9.78 17.05 -16.48
C LEU A 71 -8.48 16.53 -17.10
N ARG A 72 -8.57 15.67 -18.13
CA ARG A 72 -7.41 15.18 -18.88
C ARG A 72 -6.63 16.31 -19.52
N ARG A 73 -7.33 17.22 -20.21
CA ARG A 73 -6.72 18.38 -20.88
C ARG A 73 -6.04 19.30 -19.87
N GLU A 74 -6.71 19.61 -18.76
CA GLU A 74 -6.18 20.49 -17.72
C GLU A 74 -4.96 19.89 -17.04
N LEU A 75 -4.99 18.60 -16.68
CA LEU A 75 -3.82 17.93 -16.10
C LEU A 75 -2.64 17.86 -17.07
N ALA A 76 -2.89 17.54 -18.35
CA ALA A 76 -1.86 17.52 -19.37
C ALA A 76 -1.24 18.92 -19.61
N ALA A 77 -2.02 19.99 -19.47
CA ALA A 77 -1.53 21.36 -19.53
C ALA A 77 -0.71 21.70 -18.27
N GLU A 78 -1.19 21.31 -17.08
CA GLU A 78 -0.52 21.53 -15.81
C GLU A 78 0.87 20.88 -15.80
N LEU A 79 0.98 19.63 -16.26
CA LEU A 79 2.24 18.88 -16.34
C LEU A 79 3.33 19.57 -17.17
N LYS A 80 2.96 20.41 -18.14
CA LYS A 80 3.88 21.16 -19.00
C LYS A 80 4.40 22.44 -18.36
N LYS A 81 3.79 22.91 -17.26
CA LYS A 81 4.25 24.11 -16.57
C LYS A 81 5.59 23.86 -15.88
N ALA A 82 6.43 24.89 -15.84
CA ALA A 82 7.69 24.86 -15.10
C ALA A 82 7.45 24.60 -13.59
N GLN A 83 6.44 25.26 -13.03
CA GLN A 83 5.94 25.08 -11.67
C GLN A 83 4.47 24.67 -11.73
N PRO A 84 4.17 23.37 -11.76
CA PRO A 84 2.79 22.88 -11.76
C PRO A 84 2.14 23.07 -10.39
N ASP A 85 0.83 23.32 -10.40
CA ASP A 85 0.02 23.31 -9.18
C ASP A 85 -0.02 21.89 -8.59
N GLN A 86 0.61 21.74 -7.42
CA GLN A 86 0.81 20.46 -6.76
C GLN A 86 -0.50 19.81 -6.31
N LEU A 87 -1.52 20.61 -5.94
CA LEU A 87 -2.81 20.10 -5.51
C LEU A 87 -3.59 19.56 -6.72
N ILE A 88 -3.50 20.23 -7.86
CA ILE A 88 -4.07 19.73 -9.12
C ILE A 88 -3.41 18.43 -9.56
N LEU A 89 -2.09 18.31 -9.48
CA LEU A 89 -1.39 17.06 -9.79
C LEU A 89 -1.90 15.91 -8.91
N LEU A 90 -2.02 16.15 -7.60
CA LEU A 90 -2.50 15.16 -6.65
C LEU A 90 -3.95 14.77 -6.90
N ASP A 91 -4.86 15.73 -6.89
CA ASP A 91 -6.29 15.44 -6.86
C ASP A 91 -6.83 15.01 -8.22
N VAL A 92 -6.48 15.72 -9.30
CA VAL A 92 -6.92 15.35 -10.65
C VAL A 92 -6.25 14.06 -11.09
N GLY A 93 -4.95 13.90 -10.79
CA GLY A 93 -4.23 12.65 -11.04
C GLY A 93 -4.89 11.46 -10.33
N TYR A 94 -5.21 11.60 -9.04
CA TYR A 94 -5.90 10.55 -8.30
C TYR A 94 -7.31 10.29 -8.84
N PHE A 95 -8.07 11.32 -9.14
CA PHE A 95 -9.42 11.19 -9.69
C PHE A 95 -9.39 10.42 -11.02
N LEU A 96 -8.47 10.76 -11.92
CA LEU A 96 -8.29 10.03 -13.18
C LEU A 96 -7.88 8.57 -12.95
N ARG A 97 -7.04 8.29 -11.95
CA ARG A 97 -6.70 6.92 -11.59
C ARG A 97 -7.90 6.13 -11.04
N ALA A 98 -8.71 6.75 -10.18
CA ALA A 98 -9.80 6.08 -9.47
C ALA A 98 -11.08 5.97 -10.31
N GLN A 99 -11.38 7.01 -11.09
CA GLN A 99 -12.63 7.19 -11.80
C GLN A 99 -12.45 7.36 -13.31
N GLY A 100 -11.23 7.44 -13.84
CA GLY A 100 -10.99 7.55 -15.27
C GLY A 100 -11.16 6.24 -16.05
N GLU A 101 -10.67 6.25 -17.28
CA GLU A 101 -10.56 5.09 -18.15
C GLU A 101 -9.17 4.44 -18.02
N PRO A 102 -8.98 3.18 -18.46
CA PRO A 102 -7.66 2.54 -18.43
C PRO A 102 -6.53 3.35 -19.08
N GLY A 103 -6.83 4.14 -20.12
CA GLY A 103 -5.87 5.02 -20.79
C GLY A 103 -5.38 6.20 -19.93
N ASP A 104 -6.10 6.57 -18.87
CA ASP A 104 -5.76 7.70 -18.00
C ASP A 104 -4.62 7.39 -17.03
N LYS A 105 -4.28 6.11 -16.83
CA LYS A 105 -3.24 5.65 -15.91
C LYS A 105 -1.89 6.30 -16.19
N ALA A 106 -1.50 6.41 -17.46
CA ALA A 106 -0.23 7.00 -17.85
C ALA A 106 -0.15 8.49 -17.45
N LEU A 107 -1.25 9.22 -17.63
CA LEU A 107 -1.32 10.64 -17.26
C LEU A 107 -1.32 10.82 -15.73
N ALA A 108 -2.05 9.97 -15.00
CA ALA A 108 -2.05 9.96 -13.54
C ALA A 108 -0.65 9.65 -12.97
N LEU A 109 0.06 8.68 -13.55
CA LEU A 109 1.44 8.37 -13.16
C LEU A 109 2.41 9.54 -13.41
N GLN A 110 2.28 10.23 -14.54
CA GLN A 110 3.06 11.44 -14.81
C GLN A 110 2.79 12.54 -13.76
N ALA A 111 1.55 12.65 -13.29
CA ALA A 111 1.19 13.57 -12.21
C ALA A 111 1.91 13.23 -10.91
N LEU A 112 1.87 11.96 -10.47
CA LEU A 112 2.63 11.51 -9.28
C LEU A 112 4.13 11.80 -9.41
N LEU A 113 4.73 11.49 -10.56
CA LEU A 113 6.16 11.70 -10.81
C LEU A 113 6.57 13.18 -10.82
N ARG A 114 5.61 14.10 -10.95
CA ARG A 114 5.83 15.55 -10.91
C ARG A 114 5.48 16.19 -9.57
N ILE A 115 5.00 15.42 -8.60
CA ILE A 115 4.81 15.91 -7.22
C ILE A 115 6.19 16.20 -6.62
N ASP A 116 6.36 17.43 -6.14
CA ASP A 116 7.53 17.85 -5.37
C ASP A 116 7.44 17.23 -3.96
N PRO A 117 8.34 16.29 -3.61
CA PRO A 117 8.28 15.60 -2.32
C PRO A 117 8.64 16.52 -1.13
N ASP A 118 9.30 17.67 -1.38
CA ASP A 118 9.66 18.64 -0.34
C ASP A 118 8.58 19.72 -0.13
N GLY A 119 7.62 19.81 -1.05
CA GLY A 119 6.56 20.80 -1.07
C GLY A 119 5.52 20.67 0.06
N THR A 120 4.57 21.59 0.09
CA THR A 120 3.50 21.61 1.11
C THR A 120 2.53 20.45 0.95
N VAL A 121 2.22 20.05 -0.29
CA VAL A 121 1.18 19.05 -0.58
C VAL A 121 1.47 17.69 0.05
N PRO A 122 2.67 17.08 -0.06
CA PRO A 122 2.96 15.83 0.66
C PRO A 122 2.81 15.93 2.18
N LYS A 123 3.01 17.11 2.78
CA LYS A 123 2.90 17.33 4.23
C LYS A 123 1.44 17.51 4.66
N SER A 124 0.67 18.32 3.93
CA SER A 124 -0.72 18.64 4.28
C SER A 124 -1.73 17.62 3.75
N GLN A 125 -1.39 16.85 2.71
CA GLN A 125 -2.26 15.89 2.04
C GLN A 125 -1.64 14.48 1.98
N SER A 126 -0.83 14.12 2.98
CA SER A 126 -0.10 12.84 3.03
C SER A 126 -1.00 11.61 2.88
N GLN A 127 -2.21 11.64 3.46
CA GLN A 127 -3.17 10.53 3.36
C GLN A 127 -3.72 10.36 1.94
N GLN A 128 -3.97 11.47 1.24
CA GLN A 128 -4.44 11.44 -0.13
C GLN A 128 -3.31 11.02 -1.08
N LEU A 129 -2.10 11.49 -0.83
CA LEU A 129 -0.90 11.06 -1.55
C LEU A 129 -0.64 9.56 -1.36
N PHE A 130 -0.79 9.03 -0.14
CA PHE A 130 -0.71 7.58 0.11
C PHE A 130 -1.69 6.81 -0.77
N ARG A 131 -2.97 7.20 -0.76
CA ARG A 131 -4.00 6.54 -1.58
C ARG A 131 -3.67 6.60 -3.06
N PHE A 132 -3.10 7.70 -3.53
CA PHE A 132 -2.72 7.85 -4.91
C PHE A 132 -1.54 6.97 -5.31
N VAL A 133 -0.46 6.97 -4.53
CA VAL A 133 0.69 6.09 -4.76
C VAL A 133 0.27 4.62 -4.66
N HIS A 134 -0.53 4.26 -3.65
CA HIS A 134 -1.05 2.91 -3.47
C HIS A 134 -1.93 2.45 -4.64
N ALA A 135 -2.83 3.30 -5.12
CA ALA A 135 -3.68 2.98 -6.27
C ALA A 135 -2.86 2.73 -7.55
N LEU A 136 -1.70 3.38 -7.72
CA LEU A 136 -0.79 3.16 -8.84
C LEU A 136 0.29 2.10 -8.58
N ALA A 137 0.40 1.57 -7.37
CA ALA A 137 1.44 0.61 -7.01
C ALA A 137 1.35 -0.70 -7.81
N ALA A 138 0.16 -1.10 -8.26
CA ALA A 138 -0.04 -2.24 -9.16
C ALA A 138 0.69 -2.11 -10.51
N GLU A 139 1.00 -0.89 -10.94
CA GLU A 139 1.76 -0.63 -12.17
C GLU A 139 3.28 -0.84 -11.99
N ARG A 140 3.75 -0.97 -10.74
CA ARG A 140 5.14 -1.29 -10.36
C ARG A 140 6.21 -0.38 -10.98
N ASP A 141 5.89 0.89 -11.21
CA ASP A 141 6.85 1.85 -11.79
C ASP A 141 7.88 2.32 -10.76
N ALA A 142 9.07 1.73 -10.80
CA ALA A 142 10.15 2.01 -9.86
C ALA A 142 10.60 3.48 -9.82
N ARG A 143 10.22 4.32 -10.80
CA ARG A 143 10.49 5.77 -10.75
C ARG A 143 9.75 6.47 -9.61
N LEU A 144 8.80 5.81 -8.96
CA LEU A 144 8.13 6.32 -7.75
C LEU A 144 8.95 6.14 -6.46
N PHE A 145 10.01 5.33 -6.46
CA PHE A 145 10.81 5.11 -5.24
C PHE A 145 11.39 6.39 -4.63
N PRO A 146 11.93 7.37 -5.37
CA PRO A 146 12.40 8.62 -4.78
C PRO A 146 11.32 9.39 -4.01
N LEU A 147 10.10 9.46 -4.56
CA LEU A 147 8.96 10.06 -3.87
C LEU A 147 8.61 9.25 -2.62
N MET A 148 8.59 7.92 -2.74
CA MET A 148 8.26 7.02 -1.64
C MET A 148 9.27 7.09 -0.49
N ASP A 149 10.56 7.13 -0.82
CA ASP A 149 11.68 7.23 0.09
C ASP A 149 11.63 8.51 0.91
N LYS A 150 11.32 9.61 0.24
CA LYS A 150 11.36 10.96 0.82
C LYS A 150 10.13 11.23 1.68
N VAL A 151 8.95 10.84 1.21
CA VAL A 151 7.67 11.16 1.89
C VAL A 151 7.28 10.12 2.92
N PHE A 152 7.40 8.82 2.61
CA PHE A 152 6.85 7.77 3.48
C PHE A 152 7.95 7.05 4.28
N LEU A 153 9.05 6.65 3.63
CA LEU A 153 10.10 5.92 4.33
C LEU A 153 10.82 6.80 5.37
N ARG A 154 11.18 8.03 5.00
CA ARG A 154 11.81 9.03 5.89
C ARG A 154 10.80 9.89 6.65
N GLY A 155 9.55 9.92 6.20
CA GLY A 155 8.52 10.71 6.84
C GLY A 155 7.80 9.95 7.94
N HIS A 156 6.84 10.66 8.55
CA HIS A 156 6.00 10.17 9.64
C HIS A 156 4.52 10.18 9.20
N VAL A 157 4.25 9.49 8.08
CA VAL A 157 2.91 9.45 7.50
C VAL A 157 2.09 8.33 8.13
N THR A 158 0.94 8.69 8.70
CA THR A 158 -0.09 7.75 9.13
C THR A 158 -1.37 7.99 8.34
N VAL A 159 -2.16 6.94 8.14
CA VAL A 159 -3.38 7.00 7.30
C VAL A 159 -4.58 6.47 8.05
N PHE A 160 -5.55 7.36 8.29
CA PHE A 160 -6.81 6.96 8.91
C PHE A 160 -7.78 6.39 7.86
N LEU A 161 -8.30 5.20 8.14
CA LEU A 161 -9.30 4.50 7.33
C LEU A 161 -10.65 4.56 8.06
N PRO A 162 -11.49 5.59 7.78
CA PRO A 162 -12.69 5.84 8.56
C PRO A 162 -13.70 4.68 8.51
N GLN A 163 -13.78 3.97 7.38
CA GLN A 163 -14.69 2.84 7.19
C GLN A 163 -14.37 1.64 8.11
N GLN A 164 -13.13 1.57 8.63
CA GLN A 164 -12.65 0.46 9.46
C GLN A 164 -12.33 0.91 10.89
N GLY A 165 -12.40 2.21 11.19
CA GLY A 165 -11.94 2.76 12.47
C GLY A 165 -10.45 2.49 12.76
N TYR A 166 -9.65 2.26 11.72
CA TYR A 166 -8.26 1.81 11.81
C TYR A 166 -7.30 2.89 11.31
N THR A 167 -6.14 3.02 11.96
CA THR A 167 -5.05 3.89 11.50
C THR A 167 -3.88 3.03 11.05
N VAL A 168 -3.50 3.16 9.79
CA VAL A 168 -2.27 2.60 9.24
C VAL A 168 -1.10 3.43 9.79
N ASP A 169 -0.23 2.79 10.56
CA ASP A 169 0.98 3.44 11.08
C ASP A 169 2.03 3.69 9.98
N GLU A 170 3.15 4.31 10.36
CA GLU A 170 4.25 4.69 9.45
C GLU A 170 4.88 3.48 8.74
N THR A 171 5.11 2.39 9.48
CA THR A 171 5.73 1.17 8.96
C THR A 171 4.74 0.42 8.08
N SER A 172 3.49 0.27 8.52
CA SER A 172 2.41 -0.31 7.72
C SER A 172 2.19 0.43 6.40
N THR A 173 2.27 1.76 6.42
CA THR A 173 2.21 2.59 5.21
C THR A 173 3.30 2.19 4.22
N CYS A 174 4.54 2.04 4.68
CA CYS A 174 5.64 1.59 3.84
C CYS A 174 5.42 0.15 3.32
N ILE A 175 4.92 -0.77 4.16
CA ILE A 175 4.63 -2.15 3.75
C ILE A 175 3.65 -2.18 2.57
N TYR A 176 2.54 -1.44 2.66
CA TYR A 176 1.55 -1.34 1.58
C TYR A 176 2.10 -0.74 0.29
N LEU A 177 2.96 0.27 0.39
CA LEU A 177 3.51 0.93 -0.80
C LEU A 177 4.62 0.11 -1.46
N TYR A 178 5.62 -0.34 -0.70
CA TYR A 178 6.76 -1.06 -1.26
C TYR A 178 6.41 -2.49 -1.65
N GLY A 179 5.56 -3.19 -0.89
CA GLY A 179 5.34 -4.61 -1.11
C GLY A 179 4.70 -4.96 -2.46
N GLN A 180 3.98 -4.02 -3.09
CA GLN A 180 3.42 -4.18 -4.44
C GLN A 180 4.48 -4.31 -5.55
N TYR A 181 5.69 -3.81 -5.31
CA TYR A 181 6.78 -3.81 -6.27
C TYR A 181 7.64 -5.09 -6.19
N GLY A 182 7.33 -5.99 -5.25
CA GLY A 182 7.99 -7.29 -5.10
C GLY A 182 9.52 -7.19 -5.07
N ALA A 183 10.17 -7.99 -5.91
CA ALA A 183 11.64 -8.04 -6.00
C ALA A 183 12.31 -6.69 -6.33
N ALA A 184 11.61 -5.76 -7.00
CA ALA A 184 12.16 -4.44 -7.28
C ALA A 184 12.26 -3.59 -6.01
N ALA A 185 11.21 -3.60 -5.17
CA ALA A 185 11.26 -2.94 -3.86
C ALA A 185 12.25 -3.61 -2.92
N GLU A 186 12.32 -4.94 -2.90
CA GLU A 186 13.31 -5.65 -2.08
C GLU A 186 14.74 -5.19 -2.44
N ARG A 187 15.07 -5.17 -3.73
CA ARG A 187 16.39 -4.74 -4.20
C ARG A 187 16.69 -3.28 -3.83
N HIS A 188 15.68 -2.41 -3.96
CA HIS A 188 15.78 -0.99 -3.60
C HIS A 188 16.02 -0.82 -2.09
N LEU A 189 15.17 -1.39 -1.24
CA LEU A 189 15.28 -1.33 0.22
C LEU A 189 16.59 -1.93 0.73
N ARG A 190 17.05 -3.03 0.10
CA ARG A 190 18.37 -3.62 0.38
C ARG A 190 19.51 -2.64 0.12
N GLY A 191 19.41 -1.82 -0.94
CA GLY A 191 20.36 -0.74 -1.22
C GLY A 191 20.37 0.38 -0.19
N LEU A 192 19.30 0.52 0.60
CA LEU A 192 19.15 1.53 1.65
C LEU A 192 19.60 1.05 3.04
N LEU A 193 20.02 -0.21 3.19
CA LEU A 193 20.45 -0.76 4.49
C LEU A 193 21.73 -0.11 5.05
N GLY A 194 22.49 0.61 4.23
CA GLY A 194 23.64 1.41 4.68
C GLY A 194 23.29 2.83 5.15
N ASP A 195 22.04 3.27 4.98
CA ASP A 195 21.60 4.61 5.38
C ASP A 195 21.06 4.60 6.82
N PRO A 196 21.74 5.24 7.78
CA PRO A 196 21.31 5.24 9.18
C PRO A 196 19.96 5.94 9.40
N GLY A 197 19.54 6.81 8.48
CA GLY A 197 18.26 7.51 8.56
C GLY A 197 17.05 6.62 8.24
N VAL A 198 17.25 5.46 7.60
CA VAL A 198 16.14 4.56 7.20
C VAL A 198 16.38 3.08 7.42
N VAL A 199 17.58 2.65 7.80
CA VAL A 199 17.94 1.22 7.93
C VAL A 199 16.93 0.44 8.77
N GLN A 200 16.48 0.98 9.90
CA GLN A 200 15.52 0.29 10.77
C GLN A 200 14.16 0.10 10.09
N ARG A 201 13.65 1.12 9.40
CA ARG A 201 12.36 1.01 8.69
C ARG A 201 12.47 0.16 7.42
N ALA A 202 13.60 0.24 6.71
CA ALA A 202 13.88 -0.64 5.59
C ALA A 202 13.92 -2.12 6.03
N LEU A 203 14.56 -2.43 7.17
CA LEU A 203 14.54 -3.76 7.76
C LEU A 203 13.12 -4.20 8.13
N GLU A 204 12.34 -3.34 8.78
CA GLU A 204 10.94 -3.64 9.11
C GLU A 204 10.15 -3.98 7.85
N VAL A 205 10.19 -3.16 6.80
CA VAL A 205 9.49 -3.44 5.54
C VAL A 205 9.98 -4.76 4.92
N LEU A 206 11.30 -5.01 4.92
CA LEU A 206 11.87 -6.26 4.41
C LEU A 206 11.40 -7.49 5.19
N MET A 207 11.07 -7.41 6.48
CA MET A 207 10.46 -8.54 7.20
C MET A 207 9.13 -8.98 6.60
N TRP A 208 8.41 -8.05 5.96
CA TRP A 208 7.10 -8.31 5.36
C TRP A 208 7.17 -8.70 3.89
N VAL A 209 8.11 -8.15 3.14
CA VAL A 209 8.12 -8.27 1.67
C VAL A 209 9.39 -8.91 1.12
N GLY A 210 10.43 -9.04 1.94
CA GLY A 210 11.73 -9.56 1.55
C GLY A 210 11.76 -11.08 1.35
N SER A 211 12.93 -11.54 0.94
CA SER A 211 13.24 -12.92 0.62
C SER A 211 14.69 -13.25 1.01
N PRO A 212 15.16 -14.50 0.80
CA PRO A 212 16.53 -14.88 1.12
C PRO A 212 17.57 -14.08 0.30
N ASP A 213 17.16 -13.45 -0.80
CA ASP A 213 18.03 -12.59 -1.61
C ASP A 213 18.59 -11.40 -0.81
N SER A 214 17.92 -10.98 0.26
CA SER A 214 18.43 -9.92 1.15
C SER A 214 19.29 -10.42 2.31
N VAL A 215 19.38 -11.74 2.53
CA VAL A 215 20.16 -12.32 3.64
C VAL A 215 21.61 -11.84 3.68
N PRO A 216 22.38 -11.81 2.56
CA PRO A 216 23.77 -11.37 2.63
C PRO A 216 23.94 -9.94 3.14
N ALA A 217 23.07 -9.03 2.68
CA ALA A 217 23.11 -7.62 3.07
C ALA A 217 22.62 -7.42 4.52
N VAL A 218 21.57 -8.13 4.94
CA VAL A 218 21.05 -8.03 6.30
C VAL A 218 21.97 -8.70 7.32
N ALA A 219 22.61 -9.82 6.96
CA ALA A 219 23.57 -10.50 7.83
C ALA A 219 24.79 -9.61 8.16
N ALA A 220 25.21 -8.74 7.24
CA ALA A 220 26.28 -7.78 7.49
C ALA A 220 25.93 -6.81 8.65
N LEU A 221 24.63 -6.51 8.84
CA LEU A 221 24.15 -5.64 9.92
C LEU A 221 24.20 -6.29 11.30
N LEU A 222 24.46 -7.61 11.41
CA LEU A 222 24.65 -8.25 12.72
C LEU A 222 25.90 -7.74 13.46
N ASN A 223 26.83 -7.10 12.74
CA ASN A 223 28.02 -6.46 13.31
C ASN A 223 27.81 -5.00 13.74
N THR A 224 26.58 -4.49 13.67
CA THR A 224 26.26 -3.13 14.12
C THR A 224 26.41 -2.97 15.63
N THR A 225 26.74 -1.76 16.09
CA THR A 225 26.70 -1.39 17.50
C THR A 225 25.31 -0.94 17.97
N ASP A 226 24.40 -0.65 17.03
CA ASP A 226 23.03 -0.26 17.34
C ASP A 226 22.15 -1.49 17.66
N ALA A 227 21.74 -1.62 18.92
CA ALA A 227 20.96 -2.77 19.38
C ALA A 227 19.62 -2.92 18.65
N ASP A 228 18.99 -1.82 18.24
CA ASP A 228 17.69 -1.84 17.57
C ASP A 228 17.82 -2.31 16.11
N THR A 229 18.87 -1.87 15.41
CA THR A 229 19.23 -2.40 14.08
C THR A 229 19.62 -3.87 14.17
N PHE A 230 20.39 -4.28 15.17
CA PHE A 230 20.75 -5.68 15.38
C PHE A 230 19.52 -6.57 15.55
N ALA A 231 18.61 -6.20 16.47
CA ALA A 231 17.39 -6.96 16.75
C ALA A 231 16.50 -7.10 15.50
N ARG A 232 16.38 -6.03 14.71
CA ARG A 232 15.64 -6.06 13.44
C ARG A 232 16.33 -6.93 12.39
N ALA A 233 17.64 -6.82 12.22
CA ALA A 233 18.39 -7.66 11.29
C ALA A 233 18.23 -9.15 11.64
N ALA A 234 18.39 -9.52 12.91
CA ALA A 234 18.16 -10.88 13.39
C ALA A 234 16.70 -11.33 13.17
N THR A 235 15.72 -10.47 13.45
CA THR A 235 14.29 -10.79 13.21
C THR A 235 13.99 -11.05 11.73
N PHE A 236 14.55 -10.24 10.82
CA PHE A 236 14.45 -10.48 9.38
C PHE A 236 15.00 -11.86 9.00
N LEU A 237 16.19 -12.22 9.49
CA LEU A 237 16.84 -13.49 9.16
C LEU A 237 15.99 -14.70 9.60
N LEU A 238 15.27 -14.58 10.72
CA LEU A 238 14.34 -15.62 11.19
C LEU A 238 13.05 -15.68 10.37
N ARG A 239 12.43 -14.53 10.09
CA ARG A 239 11.07 -14.45 9.52
C ARG A 239 11.04 -14.54 7.99
N ALA A 240 12.02 -13.91 7.33
CA ALA A 240 12.03 -13.76 5.87
C ALA A 240 13.28 -14.38 5.22
N GLY A 241 14.30 -14.74 5.99
CA GLY A 241 15.55 -15.32 5.49
C GLY A 241 15.51 -16.81 5.16
N GLY A 242 14.49 -17.56 5.61
CA GLY A 242 14.42 -19.01 5.43
C GLY A 242 15.63 -19.76 6.01
N PRO A 243 15.99 -20.91 5.44
CA PRO A 243 17.18 -21.67 5.86
C PRO A 243 18.46 -20.84 5.82
N GLN A 244 18.64 -19.99 4.78
CA GLN A 244 19.82 -19.14 4.65
C GLN A 244 19.94 -18.14 5.82
N GLY A 245 18.83 -17.54 6.23
CA GLY A 245 18.82 -16.62 7.38
C GLY A 245 19.12 -17.32 8.70
N ARG A 246 18.54 -18.51 8.92
CA ARG A 246 18.87 -19.37 10.08
C ARG A 246 20.36 -19.70 10.11
N ASP A 247 20.92 -20.11 8.98
CA ASP A 247 22.32 -20.52 8.88
C ASP A 247 23.27 -19.33 9.06
N ALA A 248 22.90 -18.14 8.57
CA ALA A 248 23.63 -16.89 8.84
C ALA A 248 23.68 -16.54 10.33
N LEU A 249 22.55 -16.66 11.05
CA LEU A 249 22.50 -16.42 12.51
C LEU A 249 23.29 -17.47 13.30
N ARG A 250 23.37 -18.71 12.82
CA ARG A 250 24.20 -19.77 13.43
C ARG A 250 25.69 -19.52 13.23
N ALA A 251 26.08 -18.99 12.08
CA ALA A 251 27.47 -18.67 11.76
C ALA A 251 27.98 -17.37 12.42
N PHE A 252 27.07 -16.52 12.90
CA PHE A 252 27.41 -15.26 13.55
C PHE A 252 28.16 -15.46 14.89
N ASP A 253 29.21 -14.67 15.13
CA ASP A 253 30.00 -14.69 16.37
C ASP A 253 29.44 -13.66 17.38
N PRO A 254 28.78 -14.11 18.47
CA PRO A 254 28.14 -13.21 19.42
C PRO A 254 29.10 -12.60 20.44
N ARG A 255 30.40 -12.91 20.41
CA ARG A 255 31.37 -12.42 21.42
C ARG A 255 31.49 -10.90 21.46
N GLY A 256 31.19 -10.23 20.36
CA GLY A 256 31.16 -8.76 20.28
C GLY A 256 29.88 -8.11 20.81
N LEU A 257 28.81 -8.89 21.07
CA LEU A 257 27.54 -8.34 21.52
C LEU A 257 27.57 -7.97 23.00
N GLN A 258 26.89 -6.88 23.33
CA GLN A 258 26.71 -6.39 24.70
C GLN A 258 25.28 -5.89 24.91
N GLY A 259 24.87 -5.76 26.19
CA GLY A 259 23.57 -5.21 26.57
C GLY A 259 22.38 -5.90 25.89
N LYS A 260 21.42 -5.09 25.42
CA LYS A 260 20.16 -5.56 24.81
C LYS A 260 20.37 -6.47 23.59
N ALA A 261 21.40 -6.22 22.78
CA ALA A 261 21.67 -7.03 21.60
C ALA A 261 22.08 -8.47 21.98
N LEU A 262 22.92 -8.61 23.02
CA LEU A 262 23.31 -9.92 23.56
C LEU A 262 22.14 -10.66 24.19
N GLU A 263 21.29 -9.94 24.95
CA GLU A 263 20.07 -10.50 25.54
C GLU A 263 19.12 -11.03 24.46
N PHE A 264 18.85 -10.23 23.43
CA PHE A 264 18.03 -10.62 22.29
C PHE A 264 18.60 -11.87 21.60
N TYR A 265 19.90 -11.87 21.27
CA TYR A 265 20.55 -13.02 20.63
C TYR A 265 20.44 -14.30 21.46
N ARG A 266 20.62 -14.22 22.79
CA ARG A 266 20.49 -15.39 23.68
C ARG A 266 19.07 -15.98 23.67
N GLN A 267 18.05 -15.14 23.64
CA GLN A 267 16.65 -15.58 23.53
C GLN A 267 16.37 -16.25 22.18
N THR A 268 16.87 -15.67 21.10
CA THR A 268 16.71 -16.19 19.73
C THR A 268 17.47 -17.48 19.49
N ARG A 269 18.66 -17.67 20.10
CA ARG A 269 19.52 -18.81 19.82
C ARG A 269 18.83 -20.16 20.05
N GLY A 270 18.02 -20.28 21.11
CA GLY A 270 17.24 -21.49 21.38
C GLY A 270 16.16 -21.78 20.32
N GLN A 271 15.67 -20.75 19.63
CA GLN A 271 14.69 -20.89 18.56
C GLN A 271 15.34 -21.44 17.27
N LEU A 272 16.58 -21.03 16.96
CA LEU A 272 17.29 -21.44 15.74
C LEU A 272 17.37 -22.97 15.57
N ASP A 273 17.55 -23.70 16.67
CA ASP A 273 17.67 -25.15 16.66
C ASP A 273 16.34 -25.87 16.45
N ARG A 274 15.23 -25.17 16.71
CA ARG A 274 13.87 -25.68 16.51
C ARG A 274 13.27 -25.24 15.18
N MET A 275 13.94 -24.38 14.41
CA MET A 275 13.46 -23.93 13.10
C MET A 275 13.59 -25.05 12.05
N SER A 276 12.52 -25.84 11.95
CA SER A 276 12.30 -26.90 10.97
C SER A 276 10.96 -26.70 10.25
N PHE A 277 10.72 -27.45 9.17
CA PHE A 277 9.44 -27.44 8.48
C PHE A 277 8.29 -27.80 9.44
N GLU A 278 8.43 -28.88 10.23
CA GLU A 278 7.38 -29.34 11.14
C GLU A 278 7.06 -28.31 12.23
N ALA A 279 8.09 -27.73 12.87
CA ALA A 279 7.86 -26.74 13.93
C ALA A 279 7.15 -25.47 13.40
N LEU A 280 7.47 -25.03 12.19
CA LEU A 280 6.81 -23.88 11.56
C LEU A 280 5.40 -24.26 11.03
N ALA A 281 5.22 -25.49 10.56
CA ALA A 281 3.91 -25.98 10.16
C ALA A 281 2.95 -26.10 11.35
N ASP A 282 3.44 -26.47 12.53
CA ASP A 282 2.66 -26.51 13.77
C ASP A 282 2.23 -25.10 14.21
N GLN A 283 3.11 -24.10 14.08
CA GLN A 283 2.73 -22.69 14.31
C GLN A 283 1.60 -22.23 13.38
N LEU A 284 1.57 -22.70 12.13
CA LEU A 284 0.46 -22.40 11.20
C LEU A 284 -0.86 -23.09 11.60
N VAL A 285 -0.82 -24.19 12.36
CA VAL A 285 -2.02 -24.81 12.93
C VAL A 285 -2.55 -23.92 14.05
N GLU A 286 -1.70 -23.47 14.96
CA GLU A 286 -2.08 -22.55 16.06
C GLU A 286 -2.74 -21.27 15.52
N VAL A 287 -2.15 -20.64 14.50
CA VAL A 287 -2.73 -19.46 13.83
C VAL A 287 -4.09 -19.77 13.19
N GLY A 288 -4.27 -20.98 12.65
CA GLY A 288 -5.55 -21.42 12.09
C GLY A 288 -6.61 -21.67 13.16
N GLU A 289 -6.22 -22.22 14.31
CA GLU A 289 -7.08 -22.48 15.45
C GLU A 289 -7.63 -21.21 16.09
N GLU A 290 -6.80 -20.18 16.24
CA GLU A 290 -7.24 -18.86 16.73
C GLU A 290 -8.33 -18.23 15.85
N ARG A 291 -8.36 -18.59 14.56
CA ARG A 291 -9.30 -18.06 13.57
C ARG A 291 -10.53 -18.95 13.35
N ALA A 292 -10.49 -20.20 13.79
CA ALA A 292 -11.55 -21.18 13.54
C ALA A 292 -12.55 -21.23 14.70
N ALA A 293 -13.85 -21.38 14.38
CA ALA A 293 -14.89 -21.57 15.39
C ALA A 293 -14.87 -22.97 16.05
N ALA A 294 -14.11 -23.92 15.49
CA ALA A 294 -13.98 -25.28 16.00
C ALA A 294 -12.54 -25.78 15.82
N PRO A 295 -12.03 -26.63 16.73
CA PRO A 295 -10.70 -27.20 16.60
C PRO A 295 -10.59 -28.04 15.31
N PRO A 296 -9.56 -27.82 14.50
CA PRO A 296 -9.41 -28.51 13.23
C PRO A 296 -9.08 -30.00 13.48
N PRO A 297 -9.62 -30.92 12.67
CA PRO A 297 -9.07 -32.27 12.61
C PRO A 297 -7.60 -32.22 12.17
N ALA A 298 -6.84 -33.28 12.43
CA ALA A 298 -5.44 -33.40 12.01
C ALA A 298 -5.25 -32.87 10.57
N VAL A 299 -4.46 -31.81 10.42
CA VAL A 299 -4.40 -31.05 9.17
C VAL A 299 -3.65 -31.85 8.11
N ARG A 300 -4.40 -32.56 7.28
CA ARG A 300 -3.87 -33.29 6.12
C ARG A 300 -3.46 -32.30 5.04
N GLY A 301 -2.32 -32.55 4.40
CA GLY A 301 -1.88 -31.78 3.24
C GLY A 301 -2.85 -31.89 2.06
N LEU A 302 -2.97 -30.81 1.29
CA LEU A 302 -3.80 -30.77 0.08
C LEU A 302 -3.14 -31.54 -1.07
N ASP A 303 -3.94 -32.20 -1.90
CA ASP A 303 -3.44 -32.65 -3.20
C ASP A 303 -3.15 -31.45 -4.14
N ALA A 304 -2.47 -31.70 -5.25
CA ALA A 304 -2.04 -30.64 -6.17
C ALA A 304 -3.22 -29.84 -6.76
N THR A 305 -4.38 -30.46 -6.96
CA THR A 305 -5.56 -29.80 -7.54
C THR A 305 -6.22 -28.91 -6.51
N SER A 306 -6.49 -29.44 -5.31
CA SER A 306 -7.06 -28.67 -4.21
C SER A 306 -6.14 -27.53 -3.76
N ALA A 307 -4.82 -27.74 -3.79
CA ALA A 307 -3.86 -26.69 -3.48
C ALA A 307 -3.93 -25.52 -4.48
N ARG A 308 -4.04 -25.81 -5.78
CA ARG A 308 -4.23 -24.76 -6.80
C ARG A 308 -5.55 -24.03 -6.62
N GLN A 309 -6.64 -24.75 -6.38
CA GLN A 309 -7.94 -24.14 -6.10
C GLN A 309 -7.90 -23.21 -4.88
N ALA A 310 -7.24 -23.63 -3.80
CA ALA A 310 -7.05 -22.79 -2.61
C ALA A 310 -6.18 -21.56 -2.91
N LEU A 311 -5.11 -21.69 -3.70
CA LEU A 311 -4.28 -20.55 -4.11
C LEU A 311 -5.06 -19.58 -5.00
N ASP A 312 -5.88 -20.07 -5.94
CA ASP A 312 -6.74 -19.25 -6.79
C ASP A 312 -7.80 -18.52 -5.95
N GLN A 313 -8.39 -19.21 -4.96
CA GLN A 313 -9.33 -18.60 -4.01
C GLN A 313 -8.64 -17.51 -3.18
N LEU A 314 -7.46 -17.78 -2.62
CA LEU A 314 -6.65 -16.77 -1.92
C LEU A 314 -6.38 -15.58 -2.83
N TYR A 315 -5.94 -15.80 -4.05
CA TYR A 315 -5.65 -14.70 -4.98
C TYR A 315 -6.90 -13.87 -5.30
N GLY A 316 -8.04 -14.53 -5.54
CA GLY A 316 -9.33 -13.90 -5.80
C GLY A 316 -9.89 -13.12 -4.60
N SER A 317 -9.63 -13.59 -3.37
CA SER A 317 -10.06 -12.98 -2.11
C SER A 317 -9.08 -11.93 -1.55
N TYR A 318 -8.05 -11.55 -2.32
CA TYR A 318 -6.98 -10.65 -1.86
C TYR A 318 -6.25 -11.21 -0.61
N GLY A 319 -6.02 -12.52 -0.63
CA GLY A 319 -5.33 -13.35 0.36
C GLY A 319 -6.05 -13.51 1.68
N SER A 320 -7.37 -13.34 1.72
CA SER A 320 -8.17 -13.74 2.88
C SER A 320 -8.14 -15.27 3.05
N TYR A 321 -7.72 -15.72 4.23
CA TYR A 321 -7.67 -17.15 4.60
C TYR A 321 -9.02 -17.71 5.08
N GLU A 322 -10.13 -17.02 4.86
CA GLU A 322 -11.46 -17.52 5.21
C GLU A 322 -11.73 -18.89 4.55
N GLY A 323 -11.91 -19.92 5.38
CA GLY A 323 -12.12 -21.29 4.94
C GLY A 323 -10.89 -22.02 4.40
N ILE A 324 -9.69 -21.43 4.50
CA ILE A 324 -8.44 -22.01 3.99
C ILE A 324 -7.46 -22.22 5.14
N ALA A 325 -7.09 -23.48 5.41
CA ALA A 325 -6.11 -23.82 6.43
C ALA A 325 -4.67 -23.61 5.92
N PRO A 326 -3.88 -22.67 6.48
CA PRO A 326 -2.52 -22.40 6.02
C PRO A 326 -1.59 -23.62 6.14
N ALA A 327 -1.70 -24.39 7.23
CA ALA A 327 -0.91 -25.60 7.43
C ALA A 327 -1.20 -26.69 6.37
N ALA A 328 -2.43 -26.78 5.85
CA ALA A 328 -2.77 -27.72 4.78
C ALA A 328 -2.08 -27.34 3.46
N LEU A 329 -1.98 -26.04 3.19
CA LEU A 329 -1.22 -25.50 2.05
C LEU A 329 0.29 -25.73 2.22
N ALA A 330 0.85 -25.58 3.42
CA ALA A 330 2.28 -25.83 3.67
C ALA A 330 2.67 -27.28 3.29
N ARG A 331 1.78 -28.22 3.62
CA ARG A 331 1.90 -29.66 3.35
C ARG A 331 1.37 -30.08 1.97
N ALA A 332 1.02 -29.13 1.10
CA ALA A 332 0.44 -29.43 -0.20
C ALA A 332 1.40 -30.18 -1.14
N ALA A 333 0.86 -31.09 -1.93
CA ALA A 333 1.56 -31.89 -2.94
C ALA A 333 1.91 -31.10 -4.23
N LEU A 334 2.33 -29.84 -4.08
CA LEU A 334 2.87 -29.00 -5.17
C LEU A 334 4.40 -28.93 -5.06
N PRO A 335 5.15 -28.74 -6.17
CA PRO A 335 6.58 -28.46 -6.11
C PRO A 335 6.89 -27.23 -5.26
N LYS A 336 7.99 -27.27 -4.49
CA LYS A 336 8.38 -26.22 -3.53
C LYS A 336 8.47 -24.83 -4.15
N ALA A 337 9.19 -24.71 -5.25
CA ALA A 337 9.35 -23.43 -5.95
C ALA A 337 8.00 -22.90 -6.45
N ALA A 338 7.19 -23.76 -7.10
CA ALA A 338 5.88 -23.36 -7.62
C ALA A 338 4.94 -22.87 -6.50
N LEU A 339 4.91 -23.54 -5.34
CA LEU A 339 4.11 -23.10 -4.21
C LEU A 339 4.58 -21.74 -3.65
N ILE A 340 5.89 -21.55 -3.51
CA ILE A 340 6.46 -20.27 -3.05
C ILE A 340 6.09 -19.14 -4.03
N ASP A 341 6.23 -19.37 -5.35
CA ASP A 341 5.95 -18.37 -6.36
C ASP A 341 4.47 -17.93 -6.33
N GLU A 342 3.53 -18.87 -6.21
CA GLU A 342 2.10 -18.55 -6.09
C GLU A 342 1.77 -17.82 -4.78
N LEU A 343 2.37 -18.23 -3.65
CA LEU A 343 2.17 -17.54 -2.38
C LEU A 343 2.74 -16.12 -2.38
N VAL A 344 3.86 -15.88 -3.06
CA VAL A 344 4.40 -14.53 -3.25
C VAL A 344 3.43 -13.66 -4.05
N LYS A 345 2.81 -14.20 -5.11
CA LYS A 345 1.76 -13.48 -5.86
C LYS A 345 0.53 -13.19 -4.99
N VAL A 346 0.10 -14.14 -4.16
CA VAL A 346 -0.98 -13.93 -3.18
C VAL A 346 -0.62 -12.78 -2.23
N ARG A 347 0.58 -12.80 -1.65
CA ARG A 347 1.06 -11.73 -0.76
C ARG A 347 1.05 -10.36 -1.43
N GLU A 348 1.60 -10.26 -2.64
CA GLU A 348 1.59 -9.03 -3.44
C GLU A 348 0.15 -8.55 -3.71
N ARG A 349 -0.77 -9.48 -4.00
CA ARG A 349 -2.18 -9.19 -4.21
C ARG A 349 -2.87 -8.68 -2.94
N SER A 350 -2.59 -9.28 -1.78
CA SER A 350 -3.17 -8.90 -0.49
C SER A 350 -2.87 -7.47 -0.08
N LEU A 351 -1.69 -6.97 -0.44
CA LEU A 351 -1.28 -5.60 -0.18
C LEU A 351 -2.14 -4.55 -0.92
N LEU A 352 -3.02 -4.94 -1.86
CA LEU A 352 -4.00 -4.04 -2.47
C LEU A 352 -5.22 -3.79 -1.56
N ARG A 353 -5.43 -4.65 -0.56
CA ARG A 353 -6.47 -4.49 0.46
C ARG A 353 -5.84 -3.79 1.67
N VAL A 354 -6.09 -2.49 1.81
CA VAL A 354 -5.59 -1.73 2.96
C VAL A 354 -6.55 -1.93 4.15
N SER A 355 -6.17 -2.78 5.09
CA SER A 355 -6.88 -3.04 6.35
C SER A 355 -5.99 -3.74 7.39
N GLY A 356 -6.31 -3.57 8.67
CA GLY A 356 -5.61 -4.30 9.74
C GLY A 356 -5.64 -5.83 9.56
N GLU A 357 -6.78 -6.37 9.12
CA GLU A 357 -6.94 -7.78 8.78
C GLU A 357 -6.01 -8.23 7.65
N ALA A 358 -5.82 -7.39 6.62
CA ALA A 358 -4.95 -7.73 5.50
C ALA A 358 -3.49 -7.91 5.94
N LEU A 359 -3.00 -7.14 6.92
CA LEU A 359 -1.65 -7.36 7.46
C LEU A 359 -1.56 -8.69 8.21
N ALA A 360 -2.58 -9.06 8.99
CA ALA A 360 -2.61 -10.37 9.64
C ALA A 360 -2.60 -11.52 8.63
N ASP A 361 -3.29 -11.38 7.50
CA ASP A 361 -3.28 -12.36 6.42
C ASP A 361 -1.92 -12.41 5.68
N ILE A 362 -1.32 -11.25 5.41
CA ILE A 362 0.03 -11.16 4.83
C ILE A 362 1.05 -11.84 5.74
N ASP A 363 0.94 -11.68 7.05
CA ASP A 363 1.84 -12.33 8.01
C ASP A 363 1.68 -13.86 8.00
N THR A 364 0.44 -14.35 7.91
CA THR A 364 0.17 -15.77 7.68
C THR A 364 0.80 -16.25 6.38
N THR A 365 0.67 -15.49 5.27
CA THR A 365 1.31 -15.83 4.00
C THR A 365 2.84 -15.82 4.11
N ASN A 366 3.43 -14.86 4.81
CA ASN A 366 4.88 -14.81 5.03
C ASN A 366 5.38 -16.00 5.84
N THR A 367 4.68 -16.35 6.92
CA THR A 367 4.98 -17.52 7.74
C THR A 367 4.88 -18.79 6.92
N LEU A 368 3.83 -18.90 6.07
CA LEU A 368 3.65 -20.01 5.16
C LEU A 368 4.77 -20.10 4.11
N VAL A 369 5.14 -19.00 3.46
CA VAL A 369 6.28 -18.95 2.53
C VAL A 369 7.57 -19.38 3.23
N ASN A 370 7.84 -18.86 4.42
CA ASN A 370 9.02 -19.20 5.19
C ASN A 370 9.02 -20.69 5.55
N THR A 371 7.89 -21.23 6.01
CA THR A 371 7.70 -22.66 6.30
C THR A 371 8.03 -23.53 5.10
N VAL A 372 7.45 -23.23 3.93
CA VAL A 372 7.68 -24.01 2.69
C VAL A 372 9.15 -23.99 2.27
N ARG A 373 9.93 -22.96 2.61
CA ARG A 373 11.38 -22.93 2.35
C ARG A 373 12.17 -23.98 3.14
N PHE A 374 11.65 -24.46 4.27
CA PHE A 374 12.25 -25.55 5.05
C PHE A 374 11.83 -26.95 4.58
N ARG A 375 10.93 -27.06 3.59
CA ARG A 375 10.54 -28.35 3.02
C ARG A 375 11.70 -28.95 2.22
N GLU A 376 11.95 -30.24 2.43
CA GLU A 376 12.94 -31.04 1.70
C GLU A 376 12.48 -31.40 0.28
#